data_AF-A0A0S6UFH3-F1
#
_entry.id   AF-A0A0S6UFH3-F1
#
_cell.length_a   1.000
_cell.length_b   1.000
_cell.length_c   1.000
_cell.angle_alpha   90.00
_cell.angle_beta   90.00
_cell.angle_gamma   90.00
#
_symmetry.space_group_name_H-M   'P 1'
#
loop_
_entity.id
_entity.type
_entity.pdbx_description
1 polymer ?
#
loop_
_entity_poly.entity_id
_entity_poly.type
_entity_poly.pdbx_seq_one_letter_code
_entity_poly.pdbx_strand_id
1 'polypeptide(L)'
;MVNSDKRVGRNDPCPCGSGKKFKKCCLNSQSGAELPSGLHRHDPQEREIAPPVHEQAQRALRDYDPFAQPDPEQWLALDEQERIDLVVEYHRRARIRVPRAQAHAAFHAIAESQIADPDLPVRRIARRLMSEGLDRHEAIHAIGSVVAAQMHDLVSEARSVSYGVEQTSKRDPNEAYFAELETLTAEQWRRSG
;
A
#
# COMPACT_ATOMS: atom_id res chain seq x y z
N MET A 1 -28.57 46.90 -0.10
CA MET A 1 -28.22 45.48 -0.25
C MET A 1 -27.13 45.33 -1.29
N VAL A 2 -25.90 45.00 -0.88
CA VAL A 2 -24.97 44.24 -1.72
C VAL A 2 -24.19 43.31 -0.79
N ASN A 3 -24.61 42.05 -0.72
CA ASN A 3 -23.88 40.97 -0.07
C ASN A 3 -22.56 40.74 -0.82
N SER A 4 -21.43 40.69 -0.13
CA SER A 4 -20.12 40.34 -0.73
C SER A 4 -19.35 39.33 0.11
N ASP A 5 -20.05 38.33 0.65
CA ASP A 5 -19.44 37.04 1.01
C ASP A 5 -19.25 36.19 -0.25
N LYS A 6 -18.34 36.61 -1.15
CA LYS A 6 -17.79 35.69 -2.14
C LYS A 6 -16.59 35.00 -1.53
N ARG A 7 -16.84 33.87 -0.86
CA ARG A 7 -15.78 32.94 -0.45
C ARG A 7 -15.03 32.51 -1.71
N VAL A 8 -13.76 32.92 -1.84
CA VAL A 8 -12.91 32.50 -2.95
C VAL A 8 -12.80 30.98 -2.96
N GLY A 9 -13.14 30.34 -4.08
CA GLY A 9 -13.11 28.90 -4.22
C GLY A 9 -11.66 28.40 -4.22
N ARG A 10 -11.41 27.22 -3.62
CA ARG A 10 -10.05 26.62 -3.54
C ARG A 10 -9.33 26.52 -4.89
N ASN A 11 -10.06 26.42 -6.00
CA ASN A 11 -9.49 26.30 -7.34
C ASN A 11 -9.44 27.62 -8.12
N ASP A 12 -9.99 28.71 -7.59
CA ASP A 12 -10.02 30.02 -8.25
C ASP A 12 -8.63 30.68 -8.23
N PRO A 13 -8.36 31.64 -9.14
CA PRO A 13 -7.14 32.44 -9.10
C PRO A 13 -6.98 33.14 -7.74
N CYS A 14 -5.76 33.10 -7.20
CA CYS A 14 -5.47 33.60 -5.87
C CYS A 14 -5.54 35.14 -5.83
N PRO A 15 -6.28 35.75 -4.89
CA PRO A 15 -6.50 37.20 -4.85
C PRO A 15 -5.24 38.00 -4.49
N CYS A 16 -4.15 37.35 -4.07
CA CYS A 16 -2.85 38.00 -3.83
C CYS A 16 -2.11 38.42 -5.12
N GLY A 17 -2.69 38.15 -6.30
CA GLY A 17 -2.10 38.55 -7.58
C GLY A 17 -1.02 37.62 -8.11
N SER A 18 -0.81 36.46 -7.48
CA SER A 18 0.26 35.51 -7.88
C SER A 18 -0.02 34.74 -9.18
N GLY A 19 -1.24 34.81 -9.73
CA GLY A 19 -1.68 34.03 -10.89
C GLY A 19 -1.89 32.53 -10.64
N LYS A 20 -1.61 32.03 -9.42
CA LYS A 20 -1.77 30.62 -9.03
C LYS A 20 -3.17 30.34 -8.46
N LYS A 21 -3.63 29.08 -8.42
CA LYS A 21 -4.89 28.68 -7.76
C LYS A 21 -4.80 28.90 -6.24
N PHE A 22 -5.88 29.37 -5.60
CA PHE A 22 -5.92 29.74 -4.17
C PHE A 22 -5.39 28.63 -3.25
N LYS A 23 -5.77 27.36 -3.49
CA LYS A 23 -5.29 26.19 -2.72
C LYS A 23 -3.78 25.90 -2.81
N LYS A 24 -3.09 26.42 -3.83
CA LYS A 24 -1.65 26.21 -4.06
C LYS A 24 -0.82 27.46 -3.73
N CYS A 25 -1.46 28.47 -3.14
CA CYS A 25 -0.83 29.72 -2.76
C CYS A 25 -1.26 30.05 -1.31
N CYS A 26 -1.99 31.15 -1.09
CA CYS A 26 -2.27 31.66 0.24
C CYS A 26 -3.00 30.68 1.18
N LEU A 27 -3.76 29.71 0.66
CA LEU A 27 -4.42 28.72 1.54
C LEU A 27 -3.41 27.76 2.19
N ASN A 28 -2.34 27.39 1.49
CA ASN A 28 -1.27 26.55 2.04
C ASN A 28 -0.23 27.40 2.80
N SER A 29 -0.21 28.71 2.59
CA SER A 29 0.69 29.63 3.29
C SER A 29 0.18 30.05 4.68
N GLN A 30 -1.06 29.72 5.05
CA GLN A 30 -1.63 30.05 6.37
C GLN A 30 -1.30 29.03 7.48
N SER A 31 -0.45 28.03 7.20
CA SER A 31 0.03 27.05 8.20
C SER A 31 1.41 27.39 8.77
N GLY A 32 1.97 28.57 8.46
CA GLY A 32 3.28 29.01 8.95
C GLY A 32 3.25 30.49 9.26
N ALA A 33 2.68 30.85 10.41
CA ALA A 33 2.78 32.20 10.94
C ALA A 33 3.88 32.22 12.01
N GLU A 34 5.05 32.73 11.66
CA GLU A 34 5.88 33.49 12.61
C GLU A 34 6.41 34.75 11.93
N LEU A 35 6.16 35.89 12.57
CA LEU A 35 6.62 37.23 12.22
C LEU A 35 8.05 37.47 12.77
N PRO A 36 8.77 38.50 12.27
CA PRO A 36 10.22 38.59 12.38
C PRO A 36 10.69 39.40 13.60
N SER A 37 11.80 39.00 14.22
CA SER A 37 12.75 39.94 14.86
C SER A 37 14.07 39.27 15.25
N GLY A 38 15.17 39.85 14.74
CA GLY A 38 16.39 40.07 15.52
C GLY A 38 17.41 38.94 15.64
N LEU A 39 18.50 39.07 14.87
CA LEU A 39 19.88 38.76 15.28
C LEU A 39 20.12 37.35 15.88
N HIS A 40 20.16 36.31 15.06
CA HIS A 40 20.89 35.09 15.41
C HIS A 40 21.95 34.79 14.35
N ARG A 41 23.19 34.68 14.83
CA ARG A 41 24.41 34.43 14.07
C ARG A 41 24.23 33.12 13.29
N HIS A 42 24.69 33.09 12.04
CA HIS A 42 24.80 31.84 11.29
C HIS A 42 25.69 30.86 12.08
N ASP A 43 25.07 29.83 12.64
CA ASP A 43 25.76 28.61 13.07
C ASP A 43 26.06 27.80 11.79
N PRO A 44 27.31 27.44 11.48
CA PRO A 44 27.66 26.64 10.32
C PRO A 44 27.12 25.20 10.37
N GLN A 45 26.42 24.81 11.43
CA GLN A 45 25.73 23.53 11.54
C GLN A 45 24.27 23.63 11.09
N GLU A 46 24.03 24.00 9.83
CA GLU A 46 22.82 23.52 9.13
C GLU A 46 22.91 22.00 9.11
N ARG A 47 22.35 21.38 10.15
CA ARG A 47 22.20 19.95 10.27
C ARG A 47 21.38 19.49 9.09
N GLU A 48 22.07 18.88 8.16
CA GLU A 48 21.63 17.89 7.19
C GLU A 48 20.37 17.17 7.71
N ILE A 49 19.19 17.69 7.37
CA ILE A 49 17.93 17.00 7.66
C ILE A 49 17.91 15.85 6.68
N ALA A 50 18.31 14.67 7.15
CA ALA A 50 18.18 13.43 6.39
C ALA A 50 16.74 13.36 5.84
N PRO A 51 16.56 13.01 4.55
CA PRO A 51 15.23 12.97 3.95
C PRO A 51 14.29 12.13 4.83
N PRO A 52 13.00 12.49 4.94
CA PRO A 52 12.07 11.73 5.76
C PRO A 52 12.18 10.24 5.43
N VAL A 53 12.14 9.38 6.45
CA VAL A 53 12.34 7.92 6.35
C VAL A 53 11.55 7.31 5.18
N HIS A 54 10.35 7.83 4.95
CA HIS A 54 9.49 7.49 3.83
C HIS A 54 10.11 7.80 2.44
N GLU A 55 10.72 8.97 2.24
CA GLU A 55 11.41 9.31 0.99
C GLU A 55 12.66 8.44 0.76
N GLN A 56 13.35 8.03 1.83
CA GLN A 56 14.48 7.09 1.75
C GLN A 56 14.02 5.68 1.35
N ALA A 57 12.98 5.16 1.99
CA ALA A 57 12.37 3.86 1.67
C ALA A 57 11.84 3.83 0.23
N GLN A 58 11.11 4.87 -0.19
CA GLN A 58 10.64 5.04 -1.58
C GLN A 58 11.79 5.04 -2.58
N ARG A 59 12.92 5.68 -2.28
CA ARG A 59 14.07 5.77 -3.19
C ARG A 59 14.81 4.45 -3.31
N ALA A 60 14.86 3.65 -2.25
CA ALA A 60 15.48 2.33 -2.23
C ALA A 60 14.62 1.26 -2.92
N LEU A 61 13.29 1.37 -2.86
CA LEU A 61 12.35 0.39 -3.42
C LEU A 61 11.89 0.69 -4.86
N ARG A 62 12.43 1.73 -5.52
CA ARG A 62 12.07 2.10 -6.91
C ARG A 62 12.16 0.95 -7.91
N ASP A 63 13.02 -0.02 -7.62
CA ASP A 63 13.26 -1.18 -8.46
C ASP A 63 12.68 -2.47 -7.88
N TYR A 64 11.55 -2.40 -7.17
CA TYR A 64 10.82 -3.57 -6.66
C TYR A 64 10.84 -4.73 -7.66
N ASP A 65 11.26 -5.90 -7.19
CA ASP A 65 11.38 -7.13 -7.95
C ASP A 65 10.73 -8.26 -7.13
N PRO A 66 9.61 -8.86 -7.56
CA PRO A 66 8.94 -9.93 -6.83
C PRO A 66 9.78 -11.22 -6.76
N PHE A 67 10.88 -11.33 -7.52
CA PHE A 67 11.82 -12.44 -7.41
C PHE A 67 12.83 -12.27 -6.27
N ALA A 68 12.99 -11.06 -5.75
CA ALA A 68 13.89 -10.74 -4.64
C ALA A 68 13.08 -10.27 -3.42
N GLN A 69 13.46 -10.70 -2.21
CA GLN A 69 12.80 -10.21 -1.01
C GLN A 69 13.15 -8.73 -0.79
N PRO A 70 12.16 -7.80 -0.73
CA PRO A 70 12.42 -6.44 -0.32
C PRO A 70 12.84 -6.40 1.15
N ASP A 71 13.54 -5.34 1.53
CA ASP A 71 13.83 -5.08 2.94
C ASP A 71 12.51 -4.91 3.72
N PRO A 72 12.25 -5.70 4.77
CA PRO A 72 10.95 -5.69 5.45
C PRO A 72 10.59 -4.34 6.07
N GLU A 73 11.57 -3.65 6.68
CA GLU A 73 11.32 -2.36 7.33
C GLU A 73 10.98 -1.29 6.30
N GLN A 74 11.72 -1.24 5.19
CA GLN A 74 11.44 -0.30 4.10
C GLN A 74 10.09 -0.59 3.44
N TRP A 75 9.75 -1.86 3.22
CA TRP A 75 8.48 -2.25 2.61
C TRP A 75 7.28 -1.85 3.48
N LEU A 76 7.37 -2.09 4.79
CA LEU A 76 6.32 -1.76 5.75
C LEU A 76 6.23 -0.25 6.03
N ALA A 77 7.29 0.52 5.75
CA ALA A 77 7.30 1.98 5.86
C ALA A 77 6.58 2.71 4.70
N LEU A 78 6.30 2.02 3.59
CA LEU A 78 5.50 2.55 2.49
C LEU A 78 4.02 2.65 2.86
N ASP A 79 3.28 3.52 2.19
CA ASP A 79 1.83 3.45 2.21
C ASP A 79 1.29 2.31 1.31
N GLU A 80 0.02 1.95 1.51
CA GLU A 80 -0.58 0.85 0.76
C GLU A 80 -0.66 1.12 -0.74
N GLN A 81 -0.97 2.36 -1.14
CA GLN A 81 -1.07 2.72 -2.54
C GLN A 81 0.30 2.67 -3.23
N GLU A 82 1.36 3.06 -2.53
CA GLU A 82 2.73 2.98 -3.02
C GLU A 82 3.19 1.54 -3.25
N ARG A 83 2.90 0.63 -2.30
CA ARG A 83 3.18 -0.80 -2.49
C ARG A 83 2.48 -1.35 -3.72
N ILE A 84 1.20 -0.99 -3.90
CA ILE A 84 0.42 -1.38 -5.08
C ILE A 84 1.04 -0.80 -6.36
N ASP A 85 1.41 0.48 -6.36
CA ASP A 85 1.98 1.15 -7.52
C ASP A 85 3.33 0.56 -7.93
N LEU A 86 4.18 0.16 -6.97
CA LEU A 86 5.43 -0.56 -7.23
C LEU A 86 5.17 -1.90 -7.96
N VAL A 87 4.17 -2.65 -7.53
CA VAL A 87 3.79 -3.92 -8.19
C VAL A 87 3.22 -3.66 -9.59
N VAL A 88 2.37 -2.66 -9.76
CA VAL A 88 1.82 -2.28 -11.07
C VAL A 88 2.94 -1.89 -12.03
N GLU A 89 3.89 -1.07 -11.58
CA GLU A 89 5.00 -0.62 -12.42
C GLU A 89 5.94 -1.78 -12.76
N TYR A 90 6.16 -2.73 -11.84
CA TYR A 90 6.87 -3.98 -12.13
C TYR A 90 6.20 -4.77 -13.29
N HIS A 91 4.89 -5.00 -13.21
CA HIS A 91 4.19 -5.75 -14.25
C HIS A 91 4.20 -5.00 -15.59
N ARG A 92 4.08 -3.67 -15.55
CA ARG A 92 4.17 -2.80 -16.72
C ARG A 92 5.54 -2.87 -17.38
N ARG A 93 6.64 -2.73 -16.64
CA ARG A 93 8.01 -2.83 -17.16
C ARG A 93 8.31 -4.22 -17.71
N ALA A 94 7.80 -5.27 -17.05
CA ALA A 94 7.92 -6.67 -17.48
C ALA A 94 6.97 -7.03 -18.65
N ARG A 95 6.08 -6.12 -19.07
CA ARG A 95 5.07 -6.33 -20.12
C ARG A 95 4.11 -7.49 -19.86
N ILE A 96 3.86 -7.79 -18.57
CA ILE A 96 2.91 -8.81 -18.14
C ILE A 96 1.51 -8.18 -18.10
N ARG A 97 0.56 -8.75 -18.84
CA ARG A 97 -0.83 -8.27 -18.87
C ARG A 97 -1.71 -9.15 -18.00
N VAL A 98 -2.32 -8.55 -16.99
CA VAL A 98 -3.30 -9.20 -16.12
C VAL A 98 -4.62 -8.42 -16.15
N PRO A 99 -5.78 -9.10 -16.11
CA PRO A 99 -7.06 -8.44 -15.92
C PRO A 99 -7.09 -7.69 -14.59
N ARG A 100 -7.69 -6.50 -14.55
CA ARG A 100 -7.82 -5.70 -13.32
C ARG A 100 -6.49 -5.52 -12.57
N ALA A 101 -5.48 -5.01 -13.27
CA ALA A 101 -4.11 -4.86 -12.77
C ALA A 101 -4.00 -4.25 -11.36
N GLN A 102 -4.83 -3.27 -11.00
CA GLN A 102 -4.84 -2.70 -9.65
C GLN A 102 -5.24 -3.72 -8.57
N ALA A 103 -6.28 -4.52 -8.81
CA ALA A 103 -6.72 -5.54 -7.86
C ALA A 103 -5.68 -6.67 -7.74
N HIS A 104 -5.11 -7.08 -8.87
CA HIS A 104 -4.00 -8.04 -8.91
C HIS A 104 -2.80 -7.55 -8.07
N ALA A 105 -2.41 -6.29 -8.28
CA ALA A 105 -1.31 -5.67 -7.55
C ALA A 105 -1.60 -5.51 -6.04
N ALA A 106 -2.86 -5.27 -5.66
CA ALA A 106 -3.27 -5.25 -4.26
C ALA A 106 -3.06 -6.61 -3.58
N PHE A 107 -3.40 -7.72 -4.23
CA PHE A 107 -3.15 -9.05 -3.66
C PHE A 107 -1.66 -9.34 -3.49
N HIS A 108 -0.83 -8.90 -4.44
CA HIS A 108 0.64 -8.95 -4.32
C HIS A 108 1.14 -8.12 -3.13
N ALA A 109 0.66 -6.88 -3.01
CA ALA A 109 1.07 -5.98 -1.94
C ALA A 109 0.70 -6.53 -0.55
N ILE A 110 -0.49 -7.14 -0.43
CA ILE A 110 -0.93 -7.81 0.80
C ILE A 110 -0.04 -9.01 1.10
N ALA A 111 0.20 -9.89 0.12
CA ALA A 111 1.04 -11.06 0.31
C ALA A 111 2.49 -10.67 0.71
N GLU A 112 3.09 -9.69 0.04
CA GLU A 112 4.41 -9.17 0.41
C GLU A 112 4.43 -8.55 1.81
N SER A 113 3.41 -7.78 2.17
CA SER A 113 3.32 -7.18 3.51
C SER A 113 3.20 -8.25 4.59
N GLN A 114 2.45 -9.32 4.35
CA GLN A 114 2.37 -10.45 5.28
C GLN A 114 3.69 -11.25 5.34
N ILE A 115 4.43 -11.34 4.25
CA ILE A 115 5.78 -11.93 4.25
C ILE A 115 6.76 -11.03 5.01
N ALA A 116 6.60 -9.71 4.96
CA ALA A 116 7.45 -8.72 5.62
C ALA A 116 7.18 -8.61 7.13
N ASP A 117 5.95 -8.91 7.58
CA ASP A 117 5.58 -8.87 9.00
C ASP A 117 6.24 -10.03 9.79
N PRO A 118 7.02 -9.74 10.87
CA PRO A 118 7.66 -10.79 11.69
C PRO A 118 6.68 -11.55 12.58
N ASP A 119 5.51 -11.00 12.90
CA ASP A 119 4.53 -11.62 13.79
C ASP A 119 3.62 -12.60 13.04
N LEU A 120 3.64 -12.56 11.70
CA LEU A 120 2.84 -13.43 10.86
C LEU A 120 3.59 -14.69 10.39
N PRO A 121 2.87 -15.81 10.19
CA PRO A 121 3.47 -17.06 9.76
C PRO A 121 3.89 -17.07 8.28
N VAL A 122 3.51 -16.06 7.51
CA VAL A 122 3.50 -16.15 6.05
C VAL A 122 4.91 -16.20 5.46
N ARG A 123 5.91 -15.60 6.12
CA ARG A 123 7.32 -15.70 5.71
C ARG A 123 7.84 -17.13 5.68
N ARG A 124 7.50 -17.96 6.68
CA ARG A 124 7.93 -19.38 6.70
C ARG A 124 7.22 -20.18 5.60
N ILE A 125 5.95 -19.85 5.33
CA ILE A 125 5.14 -20.52 4.31
C ILE A 125 5.70 -20.21 2.92
N ALA A 126 6.01 -18.94 2.63
CA ALA A 126 6.65 -18.55 1.37
C ALA A 126 7.99 -19.28 1.16
N ARG A 127 8.84 -19.36 2.20
CA ARG A 127 10.11 -20.12 2.12
C ARG A 127 9.89 -21.61 1.87
N ARG A 128 8.86 -22.21 2.49
CA ARG A 128 8.47 -23.60 2.25
C ARG A 128 8.05 -23.81 0.79
N LEU A 129 7.14 -23.00 0.28
CA LEU A 129 6.68 -23.06 -1.12
C LEU A 129 7.84 -22.93 -2.11
N MET A 130 8.80 -22.04 -1.81
CA MET A 130 10.01 -21.91 -2.62
C MET A 130 10.90 -23.15 -2.54
N SER A 131 11.02 -23.78 -1.37
CA SER A 131 11.76 -25.05 -1.22
C SER A 131 11.07 -26.23 -1.92
N GLU A 132 9.75 -26.15 -2.15
CA GLU A 132 8.96 -27.08 -2.97
C GLU A 132 9.04 -26.77 -4.48
N GLY A 133 9.85 -25.77 -4.85
CA GLY A 133 10.21 -25.45 -6.22
C GLY A 133 9.34 -24.38 -6.89
N LEU A 134 8.60 -23.57 -6.14
CA LEU A 134 8.08 -22.32 -6.69
C LEU A 134 9.17 -21.26 -6.72
N ASP A 135 9.15 -20.38 -7.72
CA ASP A 135 9.87 -19.13 -7.57
C ASP A 135 9.16 -18.19 -6.57
N ARG A 136 9.84 -17.12 -6.14
CA ARG A 136 9.26 -16.19 -5.15
C ARG A 136 8.00 -15.50 -5.68
N HIS A 137 7.98 -15.16 -6.97
CA HIS A 137 6.84 -14.50 -7.60
C HIS A 137 5.63 -15.44 -7.61
N GLU A 138 5.82 -16.71 -7.99
CA GLU A 138 4.80 -17.78 -7.88
C GLU A 138 4.31 -17.97 -6.45
N ALA A 139 5.20 -17.97 -5.45
CA ALA A 139 4.81 -18.07 -4.04
C ALA A 139 3.94 -16.88 -3.61
N ILE A 140 4.24 -15.66 -4.07
CA ILE A 140 3.42 -14.46 -3.84
C ILE A 140 2.03 -14.63 -4.48
N HIS A 141 1.94 -15.14 -5.72
CA HIS A 141 0.64 -15.41 -6.36
C HIS A 141 -0.14 -16.50 -5.61
N ALA A 142 0.53 -17.56 -5.16
CA ALA A 142 -0.11 -18.65 -4.42
C ALA A 142 -0.72 -18.14 -3.10
N ILE A 143 0.03 -17.38 -2.31
CA ILE A 143 -0.47 -16.74 -1.08
C ILE A 143 -1.59 -15.73 -1.41
N GLY A 144 -1.39 -14.91 -2.44
CA GLY A 144 -2.38 -13.94 -2.90
C GLY A 144 -3.71 -14.57 -3.33
N SER A 145 -3.69 -15.80 -3.85
CA SER A 145 -4.91 -16.53 -4.21
C SER A 145 -5.75 -16.91 -3.00
N VAL A 146 -5.10 -17.27 -1.88
CA VAL A 146 -5.78 -17.57 -0.61
C VAL A 146 -6.36 -16.28 0.00
N VAL A 147 -5.64 -15.16 -0.08
CA VAL A 147 -6.17 -13.84 0.29
C VAL A 147 -7.42 -13.51 -0.52
N ALA A 148 -7.39 -13.73 -1.84
CA ALA A 148 -8.51 -13.45 -2.72
C ALA A 148 -9.74 -14.33 -2.40
N ALA A 149 -9.53 -15.61 -2.09
CA ALA A 149 -10.59 -16.53 -1.64
C ALA A 149 -11.22 -16.04 -0.33
N GLN A 150 -10.40 -15.73 0.68
CA GLN A 150 -10.88 -15.19 1.96
C GLN A 150 -11.69 -13.89 1.79
N MET A 151 -11.23 -12.97 0.93
CA MET A 151 -11.98 -11.74 0.65
C MET A 151 -13.31 -12.01 -0.05
N HIS A 152 -13.34 -12.99 -0.96
CA HIS A 152 -14.57 -13.39 -1.63
C HIS A 152 -15.60 -13.93 -0.64
N ASP A 153 -15.17 -14.78 0.30
CA ASP A 153 -16.02 -15.37 1.32
C ASP A 153 -16.59 -14.29 2.26
N LEU A 154 -15.74 -13.39 2.78
CA LEU A 154 -16.18 -12.29 3.64
C LEU A 154 -17.18 -11.36 2.96
N VAL A 155 -16.95 -11.01 1.69
CA VAL A 155 -17.88 -10.16 0.93
C VAL A 155 -19.20 -10.89 0.66
N SER A 156 -19.14 -12.19 0.38
CA SER A 156 -20.33 -13.01 0.11
C SER A 156 -21.18 -13.20 1.37
N GLU A 157 -20.54 -13.44 2.52
CA GLU A 157 -21.20 -13.50 3.83
C GLU A 157 -21.82 -12.15 4.22
N ALA A 158 -21.09 -11.04 4.06
CA ALA A 158 -21.64 -9.71 4.34
C ALA A 158 -22.91 -9.41 3.51
N ARG A 159 -22.93 -9.87 2.26
CA ARG A 159 -24.11 -9.80 1.40
C ARG A 159 -25.23 -10.70 1.89
N SER A 160 -24.97 -11.94 2.29
CA SER A 160 -26.01 -12.85 2.78
C SER A 160 -26.67 -12.37 4.08
N VAL A 161 -25.90 -11.78 5.00
CA VAL A 161 -26.43 -11.14 6.21
C VAL A 161 -27.32 -9.96 5.85
N SER A 162 -26.94 -9.16 4.84
CA SER A 162 -27.77 -8.07 4.34
C SER A 162 -29.12 -8.55 3.76
N TYR A 163 -29.24 -9.83 3.38
CA TYR A 163 -30.49 -10.45 2.90
C TYR A 163 -31.25 -11.24 3.98
N GLY A 164 -30.87 -11.13 5.25
CA GLY A 164 -31.58 -11.75 6.36
C GLY A 164 -31.33 -13.25 6.54
N VAL A 165 -30.25 -13.79 5.97
CA VAL A 165 -29.80 -15.17 6.24
C VAL A 165 -29.00 -15.17 7.55
N GLU A 166 -29.42 -15.97 8.53
CA GLU A 166 -28.72 -16.14 9.82
C GLU A 166 -27.27 -16.61 9.62
N GLN A 167 -26.33 -15.97 10.33
CA GLN A 167 -24.91 -16.38 10.33
C GLN A 167 -24.76 -17.80 10.85
N THR A 168 -24.37 -18.75 9.99
CA THR A 168 -24.19 -20.16 10.36
C THR A 168 -22.78 -20.48 10.86
N SER A 169 -21.82 -19.57 10.72
CA SER A 169 -20.40 -19.80 11.00
C SER A 169 -19.94 -19.04 12.25
N LYS A 170 -19.61 -19.77 13.33
CA LYS A 170 -18.90 -19.25 14.53
C LYS A 170 -17.37 -19.25 14.37
N ARG A 171 -16.85 -19.56 13.19
CA ARG A 171 -15.41 -19.75 12.97
C ARG A 171 -14.74 -18.40 12.82
N ASP A 172 -13.63 -18.18 13.53
CA ASP A 172 -12.80 -16.99 13.33
C ASP A 172 -12.27 -17.01 11.88
N PRO A 173 -12.62 -16.02 11.03
CA PRO A 173 -12.17 -15.97 9.64
C PRO A 173 -10.65 -15.94 9.51
N ASN A 174 -9.95 -15.33 10.48
CA ASN A 174 -8.49 -15.27 10.45
C ASN A 174 -7.87 -16.64 10.76
N GLU A 175 -8.45 -17.41 11.68
CA GLU A 175 -7.99 -18.77 11.98
C GLU A 175 -8.13 -19.70 10.77
N ALA A 176 -9.26 -19.62 10.07
CA ALA A 176 -9.49 -20.37 8.84
C ALA A 176 -8.48 -19.99 7.75
N TYR A 177 -8.25 -18.69 7.54
CA TYR A 177 -7.29 -18.16 6.59
C TYR A 177 -5.86 -18.69 6.84
N PHE A 178 -5.37 -18.61 8.08
CA PHE A 178 -4.02 -19.10 8.40
C PHE A 178 -3.91 -20.62 8.32
N ALA A 179 -4.97 -21.36 8.67
CA ALA A 179 -5.00 -22.81 8.51
C ALA A 179 -4.92 -23.20 7.02
N GLU A 180 -5.61 -22.48 6.14
CA GLU A 180 -5.54 -22.72 4.69
C GLU A 180 -4.12 -22.45 4.15
N LEU A 181 -3.53 -21.31 4.49
CA LEU A 181 -2.14 -21.00 4.13
C LEU A 181 -1.15 -22.07 4.60
N GLU A 182 -1.33 -22.61 5.80
CA GLU A 182 -0.47 -23.68 6.32
C GLU A 182 -0.54 -24.95 5.49
N THR A 183 -1.71 -25.26 4.91
CA THR A 183 -1.88 -26.44 4.05
C THR A 183 -1.46 -26.24 2.59
N LEU A 184 -1.22 -24.99 2.17
CA LEU A 184 -0.88 -24.63 0.79
C LEU A 184 0.45 -25.24 0.34
N THR A 185 0.47 -25.93 -0.80
CA THR A 185 1.67 -26.54 -1.39
C THR A 185 1.92 -26.05 -2.81
N ALA A 186 3.17 -26.17 -3.27
CA ALA A 186 3.54 -25.89 -4.66
C ALA A 186 2.80 -26.80 -5.65
N GLU A 187 2.53 -28.06 -5.27
CA GLU A 187 1.77 -29.00 -6.08
C GLU A 187 0.31 -28.57 -6.26
N GLN A 188 -0.36 -28.12 -5.18
CA GLN A 188 -1.72 -27.57 -5.27
C GLN A 188 -1.76 -26.32 -6.14
N TRP A 189 -0.81 -25.39 -5.96
CA TRP A 189 -0.70 -24.18 -6.78
C TRP A 189 -0.59 -24.51 -8.27
N ARG A 190 0.32 -25.41 -8.65
CA ARG A 190 0.52 -25.81 -10.05
C ARG A 190 -0.70 -26.51 -10.67
N ARG A 191 -1.59 -27.09 -9.85
CA ARG A 191 -2.85 -27.70 -10.30
C ARG A 191 -4.00 -26.70 -10.46
N SER A 192 -3.89 -25.51 -9.86
CA SER A 192 -4.94 -24.48 -9.89
C SER A 192 -4.87 -23.52 -11.08
N GLY A 193 -3.74 -23.50 -11.82
CA GLY A 193 -3.54 -22.71 -13.04
C GLY A 193 -3.69 -23.54 -14.31
#